data_AF-A0AAV4SDC8-F1
#
_entry.id   AF-A0AAV4SDC8-F1
#
_cell.length_a   1.000
_cell.length_b   1.000
_cell.length_c   1.000
_cell.angle_alpha   90.00
_cell.angle_beta   90.00
_cell.angle_gamma   90.00
#
_symmetry.space_group_name_H-M   'P 1'
#
loop_
_entity.id
_entity.type
_entity.pdbx_description
1 polymer ?
#
loop_
_entity_poly.entity_id
_entity_poly.type
_entity_poly.pdbx_seq_one_letter_code
_entity_poly.pdbx_strand_id
1 'polypeptide(L)'
;MEYKIRTNAGYGFWCYILLLFCLFPFMIRNGPGIYTLLFNVCLCCCLTPVFKENPRKISSWLRENVPIMMLSLPPSLFMSYFFAYNFLFTYSSCVLGVLYYSHLVNKLLLDCPGSFTYGEAQIISQGVTLFLLHSVITLLSKLHAPFNFPVIKAIPESVLCLQILLLGTFLLVHVLCIYPNLRQGIKFFFCCIIFSCIMMLMWQVILNKNIFVWMWLYCLRNRKRVILLLWWLMSTFAAVIFVVWVNQKPNYKASTLARKYFHLIVCVVYIPGILYDLDFLRLASGIALTAFIVLEMFRILKIPLIGPAIEDAFRVFLDEKDTGVLILTNIYLLLGCSSSVWLAGVKKYHICLLSGIISVGLGDTAASVGGTFFGKHHWKSSKKTYEGTICAVIVQLVASLYFLSIGHVWSTFNIVVVILAVLFTSLLEALTSQVDNLILPLFMFSFFCWI
;
A
#
# COMPACT_ATOMS: atom_id res chain seq x y z
N MET A 1 -9.18 -21.95 16.21
CA MET A 1 -9.91 -20.68 16.38
C MET A 1 -10.43 -20.28 15.01
N GLU A 2 -11.70 -19.94 14.88
CA GLU A 2 -12.28 -19.50 13.61
C GLU A 2 -12.02 -18.00 13.43
N TYR A 3 -11.45 -17.60 12.30
CA TYR A 3 -11.14 -16.18 12.03
C TYR A 3 -12.43 -15.39 11.81
N LYS A 4 -12.60 -14.26 12.51
CA LYS A 4 -13.71 -13.33 12.23
C LYS A 4 -13.32 -12.43 11.07
N ILE A 5 -13.72 -12.84 9.86
CA ILE A 5 -13.43 -12.14 8.60
C ILE A 5 -14.45 -11.00 8.38
N ARG A 6 -14.07 -9.96 7.61
CA ARG A 6 -14.97 -8.89 7.17
C ARG A 6 -16.24 -9.47 6.53
N THR A 7 -17.40 -8.96 6.95
CA THR A 7 -18.70 -9.46 6.47
C THR A 7 -19.00 -8.97 5.05
N ASN A 8 -19.90 -9.67 4.36
CA ASN A 8 -20.36 -9.31 3.00
C ASN A 8 -19.26 -9.25 1.93
N ALA A 9 -18.13 -9.93 2.14
CA ALA A 9 -17.06 -10.06 1.16
C ALA A 9 -16.61 -11.53 1.03
N GLY A 10 -16.22 -11.93 -0.18
CA GLY A 10 -15.60 -13.23 -0.39
C GLY A 10 -14.20 -13.29 0.23
N TYR A 11 -13.69 -14.51 0.43
CA TYR A 11 -12.35 -14.72 1.00
C TYR A 11 -11.23 -13.99 0.23
N GLY A 12 -11.37 -13.87 -1.10
CA GLY A 12 -10.41 -13.14 -1.93
C GLY A 12 -9.10 -13.87 -2.14
N PHE A 13 -9.07 -15.21 -2.13
CA PHE A 13 -7.82 -15.99 -2.25
C PHE A 13 -6.93 -15.57 -3.42
N TRP A 14 -7.49 -15.20 -4.57
CA TRP A 14 -6.70 -14.75 -5.72
C TRP A 14 -5.83 -13.50 -5.43
N CYS A 15 -6.09 -12.74 -4.37
CA CYS A 15 -5.34 -11.54 -4.00
C CYS A 15 -3.84 -11.78 -3.76
N TYR A 16 -3.44 -12.98 -3.30
CA TYR A 16 -2.05 -13.24 -2.93
C TYR A 16 -1.08 -13.19 -4.12
N ILE A 17 -1.53 -13.35 -5.37
CA ILE A 17 -0.65 -13.31 -6.56
C ILE A 17 -0.44 -11.90 -7.12
N LEU A 18 -1.19 -10.90 -6.66
CA LEU A 18 -1.17 -9.56 -7.26
C LEU A 18 0.21 -8.91 -7.19
N LEU A 19 0.85 -8.92 -6.01
CA LEU A 19 2.17 -8.34 -5.84
C LEU A 19 3.24 -9.10 -6.63
N LEU A 20 3.08 -10.41 -6.84
CA LEU A 20 3.97 -11.20 -7.68
C LEU A 20 3.96 -10.68 -9.13
N PHE A 21 2.77 -10.48 -9.70
CA PHE A 21 2.61 -9.89 -11.04
C PHE A 21 3.10 -8.44 -11.12
N CYS A 22 2.97 -7.66 -10.03
CA CYS A 22 3.52 -6.31 -9.98
C CYS A 22 5.05 -6.29 -10.03
N LEU A 23 5.72 -7.27 -9.40
CA LEU A 23 7.18 -7.34 -9.33
C LEU A 23 7.82 -7.99 -10.55
N PHE A 24 7.09 -8.86 -11.25
CA PHE A 24 7.62 -9.66 -12.36
C PHE A 24 8.24 -8.83 -13.50
N PRO A 25 7.63 -7.74 -14.01
CA PRO A 25 8.25 -6.91 -15.05
C PRO A 25 9.57 -6.28 -14.58
N PHE A 26 9.64 -5.85 -13.32
CA PHE A 26 10.85 -5.25 -12.75
C PHE A 26 11.96 -6.27 -12.53
N MET A 27 11.63 -7.51 -12.17
CA MET A 27 12.60 -8.60 -12.11
C MET A 27 13.24 -8.83 -13.49
N ILE A 28 12.42 -8.93 -14.55
CA ILE A 28 12.92 -9.16 -15.91
C ILE A 28 13.78 -7.98 -16.38
N ARG A 29 13.27 -6.75 -16.24
CA ARG A 29 13.91 -5.54 -16.78
C ARG A 29 15.22 -5.18 -16.08
N ASN A 30 15.29 -5.37 -14.76
CA ASN A 30 16.48 -4.99 -13.98
C ASN A 30 17.50 -6.13 -13.82
N GLY A 31 17.15 -7.36 -14.21
CA GLY A 31 18.02 -8.52 -14.03
C GLY A 31 18.31 -8.82 -12.55
N PRO A 32 19.47 -9.41 -12.22
CA PRO A 32 19.88 -9.66 -10.84
C PRO A 32 19.93 -8.36 -10.01
N GLY A 33 19.05 -8.23 -9.02
CA GLY A 33 19.10 -7.16 -8.03
C GLY A 33 18.07 -7.29 -6.91
N ILE A 34 17.74 -6.16 -6.28
CA ILE A 34 16.74 -6.14 -5.20
C ILE A 34 15.37 -6.64 -5.68
N TYR A 35 14.96 -6.31 -6.90
CA TYR A 35 13.68 -6.74 -7.46
C TYR A 35 13.58 -8.26 -7.64
N THR A 36 14.66 -8.92 -8.05
CA THR A 36 14.72 -10.39 -8.17
C THR A 36 14.57 -11.06 -6.81
N LEU A 37 15.24 -10.52 -5.79
CA LEU A 37 15.14 -11.05 -4.43
C LEU A 37 13.72 -10.83 -3.86
N LEU A 38 13.15 -9.63 -4.03
CA LEU A 38 11.79 -9.33 -3.59
C LEU A 38 10.76 -10.20 -4.31
N PHE A 39 10.91 -10.41 -5.63
CA PHE A 39 10.08 -11.33 -6.39
C PHE A 39 10.16 -12.75 -5.83
N ASN A 40 11.37 -13.23 -5.52
CA ASN A 40 11.58 -14.57 -4.99
C ASN A 40 10.89 -14.77 -3.62
N VAL A 41 11.03 -13.81 -2.71
CA VAL A 41 10.35 -13.87 -1.39
C VAL A 41 8.83 -13.76 -1.56
N CYS A 42 8.36 -12.92 -2.49
CA CYS A 42 6.93 -12.81 -2.82
C CYS A 42 6.38 -14.14 -3.35
N LEU A 43 7.11 -14.82 -4.23
CA LEU A 43 6.76 -16.14 -4.76
C LEU A 43 6.60 -17.17 -3.64
N CYS A 44 7.56 -17.22 -2.70
CA CYS A 44 7.45 -18.11 -1.54
C CYS A 44 6.23 -17.79 -0.67
N CYS A 45 5.90 -16.50 -0.46
CA CYS A 45 4.70 -16.10 0.28
C CYS A 45 3.41 -16.55 -0.44
N CYS A 46 3.39 -16.55 -1.78
CA CYS A 46 2.27 -17.03 -2.59
C CYS A 46 2.02 -18.54 -2.46
N LEU A 47 3.07 -19.33 -2.20
CA LEU A 47 2.95 -20.78 -2.06
C LEU A 47 2.44 -21.22 -0.67
N THR A 48 2.54 -20.35 0.33
CA THR A 48 2.20 -20.67 1.73
C THR A 48 0.72 -21.03 1.98
N PRO A 49 -0.27 -20.33 1.38
CA PRO A 49 -1.69 -20.62 1.62
C PRO A 49 -2.10 -22.03 1.16
N VAL A 50 -1.48 -22.54 0.09
CA VAL A 50 -1.74 -23.88 -0.49
C VAL A 50 -1.52 -25.00 0.54
N PHE A 51 -0.67 -24.79 1.54
CA PHE A 51 -0.34 -25.78 2.58
C PHE A 51 -1.09 -25.58 3.90
N LYS A 52 -1.81 -24.46 4.07
CA LYS A 52 -2.57 -24.15 5.30
C LYS A 52 -4.03 -24.61 5.27
N GLU A 53 -4.47 -25.32 4.23
CA GLU A 53 -5.88 -25.71 4.02
C GLU A 53 -6.45 -26.78 4.98
N ASN A 54 -5.76 -27.16 6.05
CA ASN A 54 -6.32 -28.07 7.06
C ASN A 54 -6.19 -27.52 8.50
N PRO A 55 -7.15 -26.72 8.98
CA PRO A 55 -7.16 -26.17 10.35
C PRO A 55 -7.48 -27.20 11.44
N ARG A 56 -7.52 -28.51 11.11
CA ARG A 56 -7.86 -29.56 12.07
C ARG A 56 -6.60 -30.25 12.62
N LYS A 57 -6.40 -30.03 13.92
CA LYS A 57 -5.46 -30.62 14.88
C LYS A 57 -4.17 -29.81 15.10
N ILE A 58 -4.08 -29.37 16.36
CA ILE A 58 -2.92 -28.80 17.05
C ILE A 58 -1.68 -29.57 16.62
N SER A 59 -0.84 -28.86 15.90
CA SER A 59 0.39 -29.33 15.30
C SER A 59 1.49 -28.54 16.01
N SER A 60 2.57 -29.20 16.43
CA SER A 60 3.71 -28.49 17.02
C SER A 60 4.17 -27.36 16.08
N TRP A 61 4.72 -26.26 16.63
CA TRP A 61 5.23 -25.14 15.81
C TRP A 61 6.12 -25.62 14.64
N LEU A 62 6.90 -26.68 14.87
CA LEU A 62 7.72 -27.34 13.85
C LEU A 62 6.87 -27.92 12.72
N ARG A 63 5.78 -28.64 13.02
CA ARG A 63 4.93 -29.26 12.00
C ARG A 63 4.17 -28.22 11.17
N GLU A 64 3.88 -27.04 11.73
CA GLU A 64 3.29 -25.93 10.97
C GLU A 64 4.29 -25.20 10.07
N ASN A 65 5.54 -25.01 10.53
CA ASN A 65 6.51 -24.13 9.86
C ASN A 65 7.56 -24.87 9.02
N VAL A 66 7.87 -26.14 9.30
CA VAL A 66 8.84 -26.92 8.50
C VAL A 66 8.40 -27.04 7.02
N PRO A 67 7.14 -27.36 6.68
CA PRO A 67 6.70 -27.38 5.29
C PRO A 67 6.87 -26.02 4.61
N ILE A 68 6.58 -24.95 5.33
CA ILE A 68 6.70 -23.56 4.88
C ILE A 68 8.16 -23.19 4.61
N MET A 69 9.08 -23.65 5.45
CA MET A 69 10.53 -23.46 5.26
C MET A 69 11.02 -24.25 4.03
N MET A 70 10.57 -25.49 3.85
CA MET A 70 10.94 -26.32 2.70
C MET A 70 10.46 -25.72 1.36
N LEU A 71 9.33 -25.03 1.34
CA LEU A 71 8.83 -24.31 0.15
C LEU A 71 9.76 -23.19 -0.31
N SER A 72 10.61 -22.68 0.58
CA SER A 72 11.60 -21.66 0.23
C SER A 72 12.79 -22.25 -0.54
N LEU A 73 12.97 -23.58 -0.55
CA LEU A 73 14.14 -24.24 -1.13
C LEU A 73 14.15 -24.16 -2.67
N PRO A 74 13.11 -24.59 -3.42
CA PRO A 74 13.16 -24.55 -4.89
C PRO A 74 13.35 -23.14 -5.47
N PRO A 75 12.62 -22.09 -5.00
CA PRO A 75 12.83 -20.73 -5.48
C PRO A 75 14.26 -20.22 -5.15
N SER A 76 14.81 -20.57 -3.99
CA SER A 76 16.18 -20.17 -3.62
C SER A 76 17.25 -20.89 -4.44
N LEU A 77 17.07 -22.16 -4.77
CA LEU A 77 17.96 -22.90 -5.69
C LEU A 77 17.90 -22.32 -7.10
N PHE A 78 16.70 -22.04 -7.60
CA PHE A 78 16.50 -21.36 -8.88
C PHE A 78 17.26 -20.03 -8.94
N MET A 79 17.14 -19.21 -7.90
CA MET A 79 17.85 -17.94 -7.80
C MET A 79 19.37 -18.10 -7.75
N SER A 80 19.86 -19.08 -7.00
CA SER A 80 21.29 -19.36 -6.91
C SER A 80 21.85 -19.84 -8.26
N TYR A 81 21.11 -20.68 -8.98
CA TYR A 81 21.54 -21.26 -10.25
C TYR A 81 21.50 -20.27 -11.41
N PHE A 82 20.37 -19.55 -11.58
CA PHE A 82 20.16 -18.68 -12.75
C PHE A 82 20.69 -17.26 -12.58
N PHE A 83 20.76 -16.75 -11.35
CA PHE A 83 21.13 -15.35 -11.07
C PHE A 83 22.41 -15.22 -10.23
N ALA A 84 23.12 -16.33 -9.98
CA ALA A 84 24.37 -16.38 -9.21
C ALA A 84 24.29 -15.76 -7.80
N TYR A 85 23.11 -15.79 -7.18
CA TYR A 85 22.96 -15.35 -5.78
C TYR A 85 23.60 -16.34 -4.81
N ASN A 86 24.09 -15.83 -3.68
CA ASN A 86 24.47 -16.69 -2.56
C ASN A 86 23.22 -17.45 -2.06
N PHE A 87 23.29 -18.78 -2.15
CA PHE A 87 22.18 -19.67 -1.78
C PHE A 87 21.76 -19.48 -0.32
N LEU A 88 22.72 -19.46 0.62
CA LEU A 88 22.43 -19.35 2.05
C LEU A 88 21.71 -18.04 2.36
N PHE A 89 22.21 -16.92 1.84
CA PHE A 89 21.56 -15.61 2.01
C PHE A 89 20.14 -15.59 1.44
N THR A 90 19.94 -16.13 0.24
CA THR A 90 18.63 -16.15 -0.43
C THR A 90 17.65 -17.04 0.32
N TYR A 91 18.08 -18.24 0.70
CA TYR A 91 17.27 -19.18 1.45
C TYR A 91 16.88 -18.63 2.83
N SER A 92 17.83 -18.06 3.57
CA SER A 92 17.55 -17.39 4.86
C SER A 92 16.55 -16.24 4.69
N SER A 93 16.70 -15.42 3.64
CA SER A 93 15.79 -14.31 3.36
C SER A 93 14.36 -14.80 3.06
N CYS A 94 14.23 -15.87 2.26
CA CYS A 94 12.94 -16.49 1.97
C CYS A 94 12.30 -17.08 3.23
N VAL A 95 13.05 -17.87 4.01
CA VAL A 95 12.54 -18.49 5.24
C VAL A 95 12.06 -17.43 6.22
N LEU A 96 12.89 -16.42 6.52
CA LEU A 96 12.51 -15.33 7.44
C LEU A 96 11.31 -14.55 6.91
N GLY A 97 11.29 -14.23 5.61
CA GLY A 97 10.19 -13.51 4.98
C GLY A 97 8.87 -14.26 5.08
N VAL A 98 8.86 -15.56 4.79
CA VAL A 98 7.64 -16.37 4.80
C VAL A 98 7.14 -16.62 6.24
N LEU A 99 8.04 -16.87 7.19
CA LEU A 99 7.66 -17.01 8.60
C LEU A 99 7.02 -15.72 9.12
N TYR A 100 7.62 -14.57 8.80
CA TYR A 100 7.08 -13.27 9.18
C TYR A 100 5.73 -12.96 8.49
N TYR A 101 5.61 -13.24 7.19
CA TYR A 101 4.35 -13.14 6.45
C TYR A 101 3.25 -14.00 7.09
N SER A 102 3.54 -15.27 7.38
CA SER A 102 2.61 -16.21 8.02
C SER A 102 2.16 -15.71 9.40
N HIS A 103 3.10 -15.17 10.18
CA HIS A 103 2.81 -14.54 11.47
C HIS A 103 1.89 -13.33 11.33
N LEU A 104 2.18 -12.41 10.40
CA LEU A 104 1.38 -11.21 10.15
C LEU A 104 -0.05 -11.53 9.70
N VAL A 105 -0.24 -12.46 8.76
CA VAL A 105 -1.59 -12.83 8.30
C VAL A 105 -2.43 -13.32 9.48
N ASN A 106 -1.88 -14.24 10.28
CA ASN A 106 -2.58 -14.75 11.46
C ASN A 106 -2.88 -13.63 12.46
N LYS A 107 -1.90 -12.74 12.70
CA LYS A 107 -2.04 -11.62 13.65
C LYS A 107 -3.09 -10.60 13.22
N LEU A 108 -3.11 -10.21 11.95
CA LEU A 108 -4.14 -9.28 11.43
C LEU A 108 -5.54 -9.87 11.55
N LEU A 109 -5.72 -11.16 11.23
CA LEU A 109 -7.03 -11.81 11.29
C LEU A 109 -7.52 -12.07 12.73
N LEU A 110 -6.61 -12.26 13.68
CA LEU A 110 -6.95 -12.49 15.10
C LEU A 110 -7.12 -11.19 15.88
N ASP A 111 -6.17 -10.25 15.75
CA ASP A 111 -6.11 -9.05 16.59
C ASP A 111 -6.99 -7.92 16.03
N CYS A 112 -7.39 -7.97 14.75
CA CYS A 112 -8.24 -6.97 14.08
C CYS A 112 -9.53 -7.60 13.51
N PRO A 113 -10.37 -8.25 14.34
CA PRO A 113 -11.51 -9.02 13.89
C PRO A 113 -12.50 -8.19 13.07
N GLY A 114 -12.96 -8.73 11.94
CA GLY A 114 -13.92 -8.10 11.03
C GLY A 114 -13.36 -6.98 10.15
N SER A 115 -12.05 -6.68 10.24
CA SER A 115 -11.44 -5.56 9.48
C SER A 115 -10.91 -6.00 8.12
N PHE A 116 -10.50 -7.26 7.97
CA PHE A 116 -9.88 -7.78 6.75
C PHE A 116 -10.67 -8.95 6.17
N THR A 117 -10.68 -9.05 4.84
CA THR A 117 -10.80 -10.35 4.17
C THR A 117 -9.51 -11.15 4.29
N TYR A 118 -9.54 -12.44 3.95
CA TYR A 118 -8.31 -13.24 3.90
C TYR A 118 -7.34 -12.67 2.84
N GLY A 119 -7.83 -12.34 1.65
CA GLY A 119 -7.03 -11.74 0.57
C GLY A 119 -6.44 -10.38 0.91
N GLU A 120 -7.19 -9.51 1.59
CA GLU A 120 -6.70 -8.20 2.06
C GLU A 120 -5.57 -8.39 3.08
N ALA A 121 -5.76 -9.26 4.08
CA ALA A 121 -4.72 -9.57 5.07
C ALA A 121 -3.45 -10.14 4.41
N GLN A 122 -3.59 -10.97 3.37
CA GLN A 122 -2.47 -11.54 2.62
C GLN A 122 -1.67 -10.46 1.88
N ILE A 123 -2.31 -9.59 1.10
CA ILE A 123 -1.61 -8.53 0.35
C ILE A 123 -0.90 -7.58 1.29
N ILE A 124 -1.57 -7.15 2.37
CA ILE A 124 -0.96 -6.25 3.35
C ILE A 124 0.24 -6.92 4.01
N SER A 125 0.12 -8.18 4.42
CA SER A 125 1.23 -8.92 5.03
C SER A 125 2.39 -9.10 4.04
N GLN A 126 2.12 -9.42 2.78
CA GLN A 126 3.15 -9.51 1.73
C GLN A 126 3.85 -8.15 1.53
N GLY A 127 3.08 -7.08 1.39
CA GLY A 127 3.61 -5.73 1.21
C GLY A 127 4.53 -5.30 2.35
N VAL A 128 4.10 -5.53 3.60
CA VAL A 128 4.92 -5.25 4.79
C VAL A 128 6.18 -6.11 4.81
N THR A 129 6.08 -7.42 4.57
CA THR A 129 7.25 -8.32 4.51
C THR A 129 8.28 -7.85 3.47
N LEU A 130 7.83 -7.53 2.26
CA LEU A 130 8.70 -7.06 1.18
C LEU A 130 9.34 -5.71 1.50
N PHE A 131 8.56 -4.79 2.08
CA PHE A 131 9.06 -3.50 2.53
C PHE A 131 10.14 -3.64 3.62
N LEU A 132 9.91 -4.50 4.61
CA LEU A 132 10.89 -4.76 5.67
C LEU A 132 12.17 -5.36 5.11
N LEU A 133 12.06 -6.37 4.24
CA LEU A 133 13.22 -6.98 3.59
C LEU A 133 14.04 -5.95 2.81
N HIS A 134 13.37 -5.14 1.98
CA HIS A 134 14.05 -4.08 1.23
C HIS A 134 14.74 -3.06 2.15
N SER A 135 14.06 -2.65 3.22
CA SER A 135 14.60 -1.65 4.15
C SER A 135 15.79 -2.19 4.96
N VAL A 136 15.72 -3.44 5.42
CA VAL A 136 16.83 -4.11 6.14
C VAL A 136 18.04 -4.27 5.24
N ILE A 137 17.87 -4.75 4.00
CA ILE A 137 19.00 -4.90 3.06
C ILE A 137 19.62 -3.54 2.74
N THR A 138 18.78 -2.52 2.54
CA THR A 138 19.24 -1.15 2.30
C THR A 138 20.06 -0.63 3.48
N LEU A 139 19.57 -0.80 4.71
CA LEU A 139 20.28 -0.42 5.92
C LEU A 139 21.61 -1.16 6.09
N LEU A 140 21.60 -2.48 5.94
CA LEU A 140 22.81 -3.31 6.07
C LEU A 140 23.87 -2.92 5.05
N SER A 141 23.48 -2.62 3.81
CA SER A 141 24.42 -2.18 2.77
C SER A 141 25.07 -0.81 3.04
N LYS A 142 24.41 0.04 3.84
CA LYS A 142 24.92 1.36 4.23
C LYS A 142 25.82 1.28 5.46
N LEU A 143 25.49 0.38 6.39
CA LEU A 143 26.26 0.16 7.63
C LEU A 143 27.47 -0.74 7.42
N HIS A 144 27.39 -1.71 6.51
CA HIS A 144 28.44 -2.65 6.19
C HIS A 144 28.71 -2.62 4.68
N ALA A 145 29.98 -2.55 4.28
CA ALA A 145 30.42 -2.59 2.88
C ALA A 145 30.23 -3.92 2.08
N PRO A 146 29.89 -5.11 2.64
CA PRO A 146 29.97 -6.37 1.89
C PRO A 146 28.75 -6.64 0.97
N PHE A 147 27.61 -5.96 1.13
CA PHE A 147 26.46 -6.11 0.23
C PHE A 147 26.58 -5.16 -0.97
N ASN A 148 27.41 -5.54 -1.95
CA ASN A 148 27.68 -4.76 -3.16
C ASN A 148 26.54 -4.86 -4.21
N PHE A 149 25.30 -4.52 -3.86
CA PHE A 149 24.23 -4.38 -4.86
C PHE A 149 24.29 -2.98 -5.51
N PRO A 150 24.55 -2.86 -6.83
CA PRO A 150 24.70 -1.56 -7.50
C PRO A 150 23.47 -0.65 -7.36
N VAL A 151 22.27 -1.26 -7.36
CA VAL A 151 20.97 -0.56 -7.24
C VAL A 151 20.82 0.13 -5.89
N ILE A 152 21.40 -0.43 -4.82
CA ILE A 152 21.24 0.07 -3.45
C ILE A 152 22.11 1.32 -3.21
N LYS A 153 23.24 1.45 -3.91
CA LYS A 153 24.11 2.64 -3.82
C LYS A 153 23.45 3.90 -4.38
N ALA A 154 22.45 3.77 -5.26
CA ALA A 154 21.80 4.87 -5.96
C ALA A 154 20.40 5.23 -5.42
N ILE A 155 20.00 4.69 -4.26
CA ILE A 155 18.69 4.98 -3.66
C ILE A 155 18.62 6.46 -3.25
N PRO A 156 17.58 7.21 -3.69
CA PRO A 156 17.39 8.61 -3.31
C PRO A 156 17.25 8.78 -1.79
N GLU A 157 17.75 9.91 -1.26
CA GLU A 157 17.61 10.22 0.17
C GLU A 157 16.14 10.14 0.62
N SER A 158 15.18 10.63 -0.19
CA SER A 158 13.75 10.56 0.11
C SER A 158 13.22 9.15 0.38
N VAL A 159 13.76 8.14 -0.30
CA VAL A 159 13.38 6.73 -0.09
C VAL A 159 13.94 6.21 1.22
N LEU A 160 15.19 6.55 1.56
CA LEU A 160 15.77 6.20 2.87
C LEU A 160 14.98 6.83 4.01
N CYS A 161 14.61 8.11 3.86
CA CYS A 161 13.78 8.84 4.81
C CYS A 161 12.43 8.15 5.04
N LEU A 162 11.76 7.76 3.95
CA LEU A 162 10.52 6.99 4.01
C LEU A 162 10.71 5.64 4.69
N GLN A 163 11.80 4.93 4.38
CA GLN A 163 12.09 3.61 4.98
C GLN A 163 12.25 3.73 6.50
N ILE A 164 13.07 4.68 6.98
CA ILE A 164 13.29 4.91 8.41
C ILE A 164 11.96 5.27 9.10
N LEU A 165 11.17 6.13 8.47
CA LEU A 165 9.89 6.59 9.01
C LEU A 165 8.89 5.43 9.20
N LEU A 166 8.67 4.65 8.14
CA LEU A 166 7.71 3.55 8.17
C LEU A 166 8.21 2.36 9.01
N LEU A 167 9.52 2.06 9.00
CA LEU A 167 10.10 1.05 9.90
C LEU A 167 9.85 1.39 11.37
N GLY A 168 10.14 2.62 11.78
CA GLY A 168 9.89 3.04 13.16
C GLY A 168 8.41 2.99 13.53
N THR A 169 7.53 3.38 12.61
CA THR A 169 6.07 3.32 12.79
C THR A 169 5.59 1.87 12.95
N PHE A 170 6.03 0.95 12.08
CA PHE A 170 5.65 -0.46 12.17
C PHE A 170 6.20 -1.14 13.42
N LEU A 171 7.43 -0.81 13.84
CA LEU A 171 8.00 -1.33 15.09
C LEU A 171 7.23 -0.83 16.32
N LEU A 172 6.83 0.45 16.33
CA LEU A 172 5.95 1.00 17.39
C LEU A 172 4.64 0.22 17.47
N VAL A 173 3.95 0.05 16.33
CA VAL A 173 2.70 -0.74 16.27
C VAL A 173 2.93 -2.16 16.76
N HIS A 174 4.00 -2.82 16.31
CA HIS A 174 4.30 -4.20 16.68
C HIS A 174 4.56 -4.36 18.19
N VAL A 175 5.34 -3.45 18.79
CA VAL A 175 5.59 -3.42 20.24
C VAL A 175 4.31 -3.19 21.02
N LEU A 176 3.45 -2.27 20.59
CA LEU A 176 2.15 -2.05 21.24
C LEU A 176 1.22 -3.27 21.10
N CYS A 177 1.30 -3.99 19.97
CA CYS A 177 0.58 -5.25 19.78
C CYS A 177 1.04 -6.33 20.76
N ILE A 178 2.35 -6.48 20.98
CA ILE A 178 2.94 -7.48 21.88
C ILE A 178 2.72 -7.12 23.36
N TYR A 179 2.80 -5.84 23.71
CA TYR A 179 2.75 -5.37 25.10
C TYR A 179 1.54 -4.45 25.34
N PRO A 180 0.34 -5.01 25.60
CA PRO A 180 -0.88 -4.22 25.84
C PRO A 180 -0.76 -3.20 26.97
N ASN A 181 0.07 -3.45 27.98
CA ASN A 181 0.32 -2.53 29.09
C ASN A 181 0.92 -1.19 28.65
N LEU A 182 1.56 -1.12 27.48
CA LEU A 182 2.12 0.11 26.93
C LEU A 182 1.07 0.98 26.23
N ARG A 183 -0.16 0.48 26.02
CA ARG A 183 -1.23 1.20 25.33
C ARG A 183 -1.95 2.25 26.19
N GLN A 184 -1.61 2.34 27.49
CA GLN A 184 -2.37 3.11 28.47
C GLN A 184 -1.61 4.34 28.99
N GLY A 185 -2.30 5.49 29.02
CA GLY A 185 -1.85 6.71 29.70
C GLY A 185 -0.47 7.19 29.27
N ILE A 186 0.35 7.56 30.25
CA ILE A 186 1.70 8.11 30.04
C ILE A 186 2.66 7.11 29.35
N LYS A 187 2.48 5.80 29.55
CA LYS A 187 3.35 4.75 28.98
C LYS A 187 3.31 4.75 27.46
N PHE A 188 2.13 5.01 26.89
CA PHE A 188 1.95 5.12 25.45
C PHE A 188 2.77 6.29 24.88
N PHE A 189 2.66 7.47 25.49
CA PHE A 189 3.41 8.64 25.06
C PHE A 189 4.93 8.46 25.20
N PHE A 190 5.39 7.85 26.30
CA PHE A 190 6.80 7.48 26.44
C PHE A 190 7.27 6.52 25.34
N CYS A 191 6.45 5.53 24.99
CA CYS A 191 6.74 4.62 23.89
C CYS A 191 6.87 5.38 22.55
N CYS A 192 5.94 6.30 22.24
CA CYS A 192 6.02 7.15 21.05
C CYS A 192 7.29 8.01 21.02
N ILE A 193 7.69 8.60 22.16
CA ILE A 193 8.90 9.41 22.27
C ILE A 193 10.14 8.54 22.01
N ILE A 194 10.24 7.37 22.64
CA ILE A 194 11.37 6.45 22.47
C ILE A 194 11.51 6.05 21.00
N PHE A 195 10.42 5.64 20.35
CA PHE A 195 10.47 5.26 18.94
C PHE A 195 10.82 6.45 18.03
N SER A 196 10.33 7.65 18.33
CA SER A 196 10.70 8.87 17.61
C SER A 196 12.21 9.16 17.74
N CYS A 197 12.77 9.03 18.95
CA CYS A 197 14.21 9.19 19.18
C CYS A 197 15.04 8.13 18.44
N ILE A 198 14.60 6.87 18.41
CA ILE A 198 15.26 5.79 17.63
C ILE A 198 15.26 6.16 16.14
N MET A 199 14.13 6.62 15.61
CA MET A 199 14.01 7.03 14.21
C MET A 199 14.94 8.21 13.89
N MET A 200 15.01 9.21 14.78
CA MET A 200 15.93 10.34 14.65
C MET A 200 17.40 9.91 14.71
N LEU A 201 17.75 8.95 15.58
CA LEU A 201 19.09 8.41 15.67
C LEU A 201 19.47 7.65 14.39
N MET A 202 18.60 6.76 13.91
CA MET A 202 18.81 6.02 12.67
C MET A 202 18.98 6.97 11.49
N TRP A 203 18.20 8.04 11.44
CA TRP A 203 18.36 9.10 10.45
C TRP A 203 19.75 9.72 10.48
N GLN A 204 20.21 10.15 11.66
CA GLN A 204 21.53 10.75 11.81
C GLN A 204 22.64 9.78 11.38
N VAL A 205 22.55 8.49 11.74
CA VAL A 205 23.54 7.47 11.38
C VAL A 205 23.59 7.21 9.88
N ILE A 206 22.43 7.13 9.21
CA ILE A 206 22.34 6.74 7.79
C ILE A 206 22.62 7.91 6.85
N LEU A 207 22.10 9.10 7.17
CA LEU A 207 22.16 10.27 6.29
C LEU A 207 23.22 11.28 6.70
N ASN A 208 23.79 11.16 7.92
CA ASN A 208 24.75 12.10 8.51
C ASN A 208 24.26 13.56 8.48
N LYS A 209 22.96 13.76 8.73
CA LYS A 209 22.28 15.05 8.62
C LYS A 209 21.25 15.20 9.73
N ASN A 210 21.16 16.39 10.31
CA ASN A 210 20.07 16.72 11.22
C ASN A 210 18.72 16.69 10.47
N ILE A 211 17.78 15.88 10.96
CA ILE A 211 16.46 15.66 10.35
C ILE A 211 15.69 16.95 10.13
N PHE A 212 15.59 17.82 11.15
CA PHE A 212 14.75 19.01 11.08
C PHE A 212 15.29 20.02 10.07
N VAL A 213 16.61 20.27 10.12
CA VAL A 213 17.28 21.16 9.17
C VAL A 213 17.19 20.60 7.76
N TRP A 214 17.46 19.30 7.57
CA TRP A 214 17.36 18.68 6.26
C TRP A 214 15.93 18.73 5.71
N MET A 215 14.92 18.42 6.52
CA MET A 215 13.52 18.42 6.08
C MET A 215 13.10 19.83 5.62
N TRP A 216 13.43 20.85 6.40
CA TRP A 216 13.16 22.24 6.05
C TRP A 216 13.83 22.64 4.73
N LEU A 217 15.13 22.37 4.60
CA LEU A 217 15.88 22.66 3.37
C LEU A 217 15.39 21.81 2.18
N TYR A 218 14.96 20.57 2.42
CA TYR A 218 14.46 19.67 1.39
C TYR A 218 13.14 20.17 0.82
N CYS A 219 12.21 20.62 1.67
CA CYS A 219 10.93 21.21 1.28
C CYS A 219 11.12 22.54 0.53
N LEU A 220 12.06 23.38 0.97
CA LEU A 220 12.29 24.71 0.39
C LEU A 220 13.35 24.73 -0.72
N ARG A 221 13.85 23.57 -1.13
CA ARG A 221 14.99 23.45 -2.07
C ARG A 221 14.76 24.15 -3.39
N ASN A 222 13.53 24.10 -3.93
CA ASN A 222 13.22 24.68 -5.22
C ASN A 222 11.76 25.19 -5.28
N ARG A 223 11.49 26.05 -6.26
CA ARG A 223 10.15 26.66 -6.45
C ARG A 223 9.04 25.61 -6.64
N LYS A 224 9.33 24.51 -7.34
CA LYS A 224 8.35 23.43 -7.60
C LYS A 224 7.87 22.79 -6.30
N ARG A 225 8.77 22.47 -5.38
CA ARG A 225 8.44 21.88 -4.07
C ARG A 225 7.67 22.84 -3.19
N VAL A 226 8.03 24.12 -3.18
CA VAL A 226 7.28 25.14 -2.43
C VAL A 226 5.84 25.25 -2.95
N ILE A 227 5.66 25.31 -4.27
CA ILE A 227 4.33 25.35 -4.89
C ILE A 227 3.54 24.07 -4.56
N LEU A 228 4.16 22.88 -4.69
CA LEU A 228 3.53 21.61 -4.32
C LEU A 228 3.15 21.56 -2.84
N LEU A 229 4.00 22.04 -1.94
CA LEU A 229 3.72 22.07 -0.51
C LEU A 229 2.53 22.98 -0.20
N LEU A 230 2.48 24.19 -0.76
CA LEU A 230 1.34 25.10 -0.62
C LEU A 230 0.06 24.49 -1.19
N TRP A 231 0.15 23.85 -2.36
CA TRP A 231 -0.97 23.16 -3.00
C TRP A 231 -1.51 22.01 -2.15
N TRP A 232 -0.64 21.20 -1.57
CA TRP A 232 -1.02 20.10 -0.69
C TRP A 232 -1.60 20.60 0.62
N LEU A 233 -1.04 21.67 1.22
CA LEU A 233 -1.62 22.30 2.40
C LEU A 233 -3.04 22.82 2.14
N MET A 234 -3.26 23.48 0.99
CA MET A 234 -4.59 23.93 0.58
C MET A 234 -5.54 22.75 0.36
N SER A 235 -5.07 21.67 -0.25
CA SER A 235 -5.86 20.45 -0.48
C SER A 235 -6.26 19.78 0.84
N THR A 236 -5.34 19.71 1.80
CA THR A 236 -5.62 19.20 3.15
C THR A 236 -6.64 20.08 3.86
N PHE A 237 -6.50 21.40 3.79
CA PHE A 237 -7.47 22.32 4.39
C PHE A 237 -8.86 22.18 3.78
N ALA A 238 -8.95 22.05 2.45
CA ALA A 238 -10.21 21.78 1.75
C ALA A 238 -10.82 20.44 2.19
N ALA A 239 -10.01 19.40 2.43
CA ALA A 239 -10.49 18.12 2.96
C ALA A 239 -11.03 18.22 4.39
N VAL A 240 -10.35 18.98 5.25
CA VAL A 240 -10.82 19.23 6.63
C VAL A 240 -12.13 20.01 6.62
N ILE A 241 -12.24 21.09 5.82
CA ILE A 241 -13.49 21.86 5.69
C ILE A 241 -14.63 20.95 5.24
N PHE A 242 -14.40 20.09 4.25
CA PHE A 242 -15.41 19.16 3.77
C PHE A 242 -15.87 18.21 4.87
N VAL A 243 -14.94 17.62 5.64
CA VAL A 243 -15.27 16.75 6.78
C VAL A 243 -16.09 17.49 7.82
N VAL A 244 -15.70 18.72 8.19
CA VAL A 244 -16.44 19.55 9.16
C VAL A 244 -17.85 19.86 8.64
N TRP A 245 -17.97 20.28 7.38
CA TRP A 245 -19.25 20.61 6.76
C TRP A 245 -20.20 19.41 6.68
N VAL A 246 -19.69 18.22 6.36
CA VAL A 246 -20.51 17.00 6.34
C VAL A 246 -20.99 16.65 7.75
N ASN A 247 -20.14 16.78 8.78
CA ASN A 247 -20.48 16.47 10.16
C ASN A 247 -21.48 17.45 10.79
N GLN A 248 -21.68 18.64 10.22
CA GLN A 248 -22.72 19.58 10.67
C GLN A 248 -24.14 19.13 10.30
N LYS A 249 -24.30 18.15 9.40
CA LYS A 249 -25.62 17.68 8.95
C LYS A 249 -26.18 16.65 9.93
N PRO A 250 -27.30 16.93 10.63
CA PRO A 250 -27.86 16.02 11.60
C PRO A 250 -28.38 14.73 10.93
N ASN A 251 -28.08 13.57 11.54
CA ASN A 251 -28.51 12.24 11.06
C ASN A 251 -28.11 11.92 9.61
N TYR A 252 -27.09 12.58 9.09
CA TYR A 252 -26.60 12.33 7.74
C TYR A 252 -25.59 11.18 7.73
N LYS A 253 -25.70 10.29 6.74
CA LYS A 253 -24.67 9.29 6.40
C LYS A 253 -24.14 9.62 5.01
N ALA A 254 -22.82 9.68 4.85
CA ALA A 254 -22.20 10.05 3.59
C ALA A 254 -22.57 9.05 2.48
N SER A 255 -23.06 9.57 1.35
CA SER A 255 -23.31 8.76 0.16
C SER A 255 -22.01 8.25 -0.46
N THR A 256 -22.10 7.26 -1.34
CA THR A 256 -20.97 6.80 -2.17
C THR A 256 -20.33 7.96 -2.94
N LEU A 257 -21.14 8.88 -3.46
CA LEU A 257 -20.70 10.09 -4.15
C LEU A 257 -19.97 11.07 -3.23
N ALA A 258 -20.49 11.31 -2.01
CA ALA A 258 -19.83 12.19 -1.06
C ALA A 258 -18.42 11.68 -0.70
N ARG A 259 -18.23 10.36 -0.64
CA ARG A 259 -16.93 9.74 -0.37
C ARG A 259 -15.94 9.90 -1.54
N LYS A 260 -16.41 10.08 -2.78
CA LYS A 260 -15.54 10.37 -3.94
C LYS A 260 -14.85 11.74 -3.87
N TYR A 261 -15.26 12.60 -2.93
CA TYR A 261 -14.49 13.80 -2.64
C TYR A 261 -13.03 13.48 -2.27
N PHE A 262 -12.79 12.44 -1.46
CA PHE A 262 -11.42 12.04 -1.09
C PHE A 262 -10.64 11.47 -2.28
N HIS A 263 -11.30 10.73 -3.17
CA HIS A 263 -10.70 10.28 -4.44
C HIS A 263 -10.27 11.44 -5.32
N LEU A 264 -11.10 12.48 -5.43
CA LEU A 264 -10.75 13.70 -6.15
C LEU A 264 -9.56 14.43 -5.51
N ILE A 265 -9.55 14.57 -4.18
CA ILE A 265 -8.41 15.19 -3.45
C ILE A 265 -7.12 14.41 -3.73
N VAL A 266 -7.16 13.08 -3.73
CA VAL A 266 -5.98 12.26 -4.04
C VAL A 266 -5.51 12.47 -5.47
N CYS A 267 -6.40 12.58 -6.47
CA CYS A 267 -6.02 12.97 -7.84
C CYS A 267 -5.30 14.32 -7.87
N VAL A 268 -5.87 15.31 -7.19
CA VAL A 268 -5.35 16.68 -7.10
C VAL A 268 -3.98 16.75 -6.42
N VAL A 269 -3.69 15.86 -5.47
CA VAL A 269 -2.40 15.78 -4.78
C VAL A 269 -1.36 15.01 -5.61
N TYR A 270 -1.73 13.84 -6.14
CA TYR A 270 -0.78 12.90 -6.75
C TYR A 270 -0.40 13.27 -8.19
N ILE A 271 -1.34 13.73 -9.02
CA ILE A 271 -1.04 14.09 -10.42
C ILE A 271 0.10 15.12 -10.49
N PRO A 272 0.03 16.28 -9.81
CA PRO A 272 1.13 17.24 -9.85
C PRO A 272 2.39 16.70 -9.15
N GLY A 273 2.26 15.90 -8.09
CA GLY A 273 3.42 15.26 -7.45
C GLY A 273 4.19 14.33 -8.41
N ILE A 274 3.49 13.50 -9.17
CA ILE A 274 4.06 12.57 -10.15
C ILE A 274 4.72 13.33 -11.31
N LEU A 275 4.08 14.39 -11.80
CA LEU A 275 4.56 15.15 -12.95
C LEU A 275 5.73 16.09 -12.61
N TYR A 276 5.75 16.69 -11.42
CA TYR A 276 6.69 17.77 -11.09
C TYR A 276 7.82 17.37 -10.15
N ASP A 277 7.59 16.53 -9.13
CA ASP A 277 8.62 16.09 -8.18
C ASP A 277 8.26 14.76 -7.49
N LEU A 278 8.61 13.66 -8.16
CA LEU A 278 8.29 12.31 -7.71
C LEU A 278 8.98 11.93 -6.39
N ASP A 279 10.19 12.42 -6.15
CA ASP A 279 10.92 12.15 -4.90
C ASP A 279 10.30 12.87 -3.71
N PHE A 280 9.79 14.09 -3.92
CA PHE A 280 9.05 14.80 -2.89
C PHE A 280 7.71 14.11 -2.61
N LEU A 281 6.97 13.68 -3.65
CA LEU A 281 5.73 12.93 -3.48
C LEU A 281 5.97 11.61 -2.72
N ARG A 282 7.05 10.87 -3.03
CA ARG A 282 7.41 9.63 -2.32
C ARG A 282 7.54 9.87 -0.82
N LEU A 283 8.33 10.87 -0.43
CA LEU A 283 8.54 11.19 0.98
C LEU A 283 7.22 11.63 1.64
N ALA A 284 6.49 12.53 0.98
CA ALA A 284 5.23 13.05 1.50
C ALA A 284 4.17 11.95 1.69
N SER A 285 4.07 10.98 0.77
CA SER A 285 3.11 9.88 0.92
C SER A 285 3.48 8.91 2.04
N GLY A 286 4.78 8.69 2.29
CA GLY A 286 5.25 7.96 3.47
C GLY A 286 4.88 8.66 4.77
N ILE A 287 5.07 9.99 4.84
CA ILE A 287 4.65 10.81 5.98
C ILE A 287 3.14 10.75 6.20
N ALA A 288 2.37 10.85 5.12
CA ALA A 288 0.91 10.73 5.18
C ALA A 288 0.47 9.34 5.69
N LEU A 289 1.12 8.26 5.26
CA LEU A 289 0.81 6.91 5.75
C LEU A 289 1.12 6.78 7.25
N THR A 290 2.27 7.28 7.70
CA THR A 290 2.59 7.32 9.14
C THR A 290 1.54 8.12 9.92
N ALA A 291 1.12 9.29 9.42
CA ALA A 291 0.07 10.09 10.05
C ALA A 291 -1.25 9.31 10.14
N PHE A 292 -1.67 8.63 9.08
CA PHE A 292 -2.91 7.85 9.07
C PHE A 292 -2.85 6.69 10.07
N ILE A 293 -1.72 5.97 10.14
CA ILE A 293 -1.53 4.88 11.12
C ILE A 293 -1.58 5.44 12.55
N VAL A 294 -0.91 6.55 12.83
CA VAL A 294 -0.90 7.17 14.17
C VAL A 294 -2.28 7.69 14.58
N LEU A 295 -3.00 8.34 13.67
CA LEU A 295 -4.37 8.80 13.94
C LEU A 295 -5.31 7.62 14.23
N GLU A 296 -5.17 6.54 13.47
CA GLU A 296 -5.95 5.32 13.70
C GLU A 296 -5.59 4.65 15.02
N MET A 297 -4.31 4.65 15.41
CA MET A 297 -3.89 4.22 16.75
C MET A 297 -4.52 5.09 17.83
N PHE A 298 -4.52 6.42 17.70
CA PHE A 298 -5.11 7.32 18.69
C PHE A 298 -6.62 7.07 18.85
N ARG A 299 -7.32 6.78 17.75
CA ARG A 299 -8.73 6.40 17.74
C ARG A 299 -8.96 5.09 18.49
N ILE A 300 -8.24 4.02 18.12
CA ILE A 300 -8.39 2.68 18.71
C ILE A 300 -8.04 2.68 20.21
N LEU A 301 -6.96 3.38 20.57
CA LEU A 301 -6.51 3.48 21.95
C LEU A 301 -7.33 4.48 22.79
N LYS A 302 -8.29 5.18 22.16
CA LYS A 302 -9.16 6.18 22.80
C LYS A 302 -8.37 7.21 23.58
N ILE A 303 -7.31 7.75 22.97
CA ILE A 303 -6.49 8.79 23.58
C ILE A 303 -7.40 9.98 23.94
N PRO A 304 -7.32 10.53 25.18
CA PRO A 304 -8.21 11.60 25.62
C PRO A 304 -8.23 12.78 24.64
N LEU A 305 -9.41 13.35 24.40
CA LEU A 305 -9.71 14.42 23.44
C LEU A 305 -9.54 14.03 21.97
N ILE A 306 -8.41 13.44 21.58
CA ILE A 306 -8.06 13.16 20.18
C ILE A 306 -8.81 11.94 19.63
N GLY A 307 -8.84 10.83 20.38
CA GLY A 307 -9.47 9.59 19.95
C GLY A 307 -10.96 9.75 19.63
N PRO A 308 -11.77 10.31 20.55
CA PRO A 308 -13.17 10.60 20.29
C PRO A 308 -13.38 11.59 19.13
N ALA A 309 -12.57 12.64 19.02
CA ALA A 309 -12.68 13.61 17.93
C ALA A 309 -12.45 12.96 16.55
N ILE A 310 -11.49 12.03 16.44
CA ILE A 310 -11.26 11.26 15.21
C ILE A 310 -12.43 10.31 14.94
N GLU A 311 -12.88 9.56 15.95
CA GLU A 311 -14.03 8.65 15.82
C GLU A 311 -15.26 9.38 15.29
N ASP A 312 -15.64 10.51 15.91
CA ASP A 312 -16.78 11.31 15.52
C ASP A 312 -16.62 11.88 14.10
N ALA A 313 -15.43 12.41 13.77
CA ALA A 313 -15.15 12.98 12.45
C ALA A 313 -15.32 11.97 11.30
N PHE A 314 -14.93 10.70 11.52
CA PHE A 314 -15.00 9.65 10.51
C PHE A 314 -16.33 8.87 10.51
N ARG A 315 -17.10 8.90 11.60
CA ARG A 315 -18.33 8.11 11.77
C ARG A 315 -19.32 8.26 10.62
N VAL A 316 -19.51 9.49 10.11
CA VAL A 316 -20.44 9.78 9.00
C VAL A 316 -19.99 9.15 7.68
N PHE A 317 -18.70 8.84 7.53
CA PHE A 317 -18.10 8.30 6.31
C PHE A 317 -17.94 6.78 6.29
N LEU A 318 -18.24 6.09 7.40
CA LEU A 318 -18.12 4.63 7.50
C LEU A 318 -19.09 3.91 6.56
N ASP A 319 -18.60 2.86 5.91
CA ASP A 319 -19.34 2.04 4.96
C ASP A 319 -19.26 0.54 5.28
N GLU A 320 -19.73 -0.30 4.35
CA GLU A 320 -19.69 -1.75 4.46
C GLU A 320 -18.27 -2.38 4.45
N LYS A 321 -17.23 -1.59 4.16
CA LYS A 321 -15.83 -2.03 4.18
C LYS A 321 -15.20 -1.78 5.55
N ASP A 322 -15.67 -0.76 6.28
CA ASP A 322 -15.17 -0.36 7.60
C ASP A 322 -16.03 -0.91 8.76
N THR A 323 -16.37 -2.20 8.71
CA THR A 323 -17.20 -2.87 9.75
C THR A 323 -16.40 -3.42 10.92
N GLY A 324 -15.07 -3.46 10.80
CA GLY A 324 -14.17 -4.06 11.75
C GLY A 324 -13.70 -3.10 12.84
N VAL A 325 -12.61 -3.50 13.51
CA VAL A 325 -11.93 -2.64 14.48
C VAL A 325 -11.22 -1.47 13.78
N LEU A 326 -10.66 -1.71 12.59
CA LEU A 326 -9.92 -0.72 11.82
C LEU A 326 -10.81 -0.02 10.78
N ILE A 327 -10.57 1.27 10.57
CA ILE A 327 -11.09 2.07 9.46
C ILE A 327 -10.01 2.07 8.36
N LEU A 328 -10.17 1.22 7.35
CA LEU A 328 -9.13 0.94 6.35
C LEU A 328 -9.36 1.66 5.03
N THR A 329 -10.59 2.07 4.71
CA THR A 329 -10.92 2.63 3.37
C THR A 329 -9.99 3.78 2.95
N ASN A 330 -9.71 4.72 3.86
CA ASN A 330 -8.84 5.87 3.57
C ASN A 330 -7.35 5.50 3.59
N ILE A 331 -6.94 4.58 4.46
CA ILE A 331 -5.57 4.02 4.47
C ILE A 331 -5.29 3.31 3.15
N TYR A 332 -6.23 2.50 2.68
CA TYR A 332 -6.13 1.79 1.42
C TYR A 332 -6.17 2.72 0.22
N LEU A 333 -6.91 3.83 0.25
CA LEU A 333 -6.87 4.82 -0.84
C LEU A 333 -5.47 5.41 -0.99
N LEU A 334 -4.85 5.82 0.12
CA LEU A 334 -3.48 6.34 0.13
C LEU A 334 -2.47 5.25 -0.29
N LEU A 335 -2.60 4.05 0.29
CA LEU A 335 -1.69 2.93 0.04
C LEU A 335 -1.77 2.46 -1.42
N GLY A 336 -2.98 2.33 -1.96
CA GLY A 336 -3.22 1.94 -3.35
C GLY A 336 -2.56 2.92 -4.32
N CYS A 337 -2.75 4.23 -4.13
CA CYS A 337 -2.10 5.24 -4.97
C CYS A 337 -0.58 5.28 -4.79
N SER A 338 -0.09 5.11 -3.56
CA SER A 338 1.35 5.15 -3.25
C SER A 338 2.11 3.90 -3.67
N SER A 339 1.45 2.74 -3.72
CA SER A 339 2.09 1.45 -3.99
C SER A 339 2.87 1.47 -5.31
N SER A 340 2.26 1.98 -6.37
CA SER A 340 2.92 2.14 -7.68
C SER A 340 4.14 3.07 -7.63
N VAL A 341 4.06 4.15 -6.87
CA VAL A 341 5.14 5.13 -6.67
C VAL A 341 6.32 4.55 -5.89
N TRP A 342 6.05 3.65 -4.95
CA TRP A 342 7.07 2.97 -4.14
C TRP A 342 7.68 1.76 -4.86
N LEU A 343 6.87 0.99 -5.59
CA LEU A 343 7.32 -0.23 -6.26
C LEU A 343 8.09 0.06 -7.56
N ALA A 344 7.69 1.06 -8.35
CA ALA A 344 8.20 1.23 -9.71
C ALA A 344 9.70 1.54 -9.80
N GLY A 345 10.30 2.15 -8.76
CA GLY A 345 11.72 2.49 -8.73
C GLY A 345 12.20 3.46 -9.84
N VAL A 346 11.29 4.02 -10.63
CA VAL A 346 11.61 4.93 -11.75
C VAL A 346 11.98 6.32 -11.24
N LYS A 347 13.00 6.95 -11.84
CA LYS A 347 13.42 8.32 -11.46
C LYS A 347 12.61 9.42 -12.16
N LYS A 348 11.93 9.09 -13.24
CA LYS A 348 11.15 10.01 -14.07
C LYS A 348 9.71 9.54 -14.15
N TYR A 349 8.87 10.39 -14.72
CA TYR A 349 7.49 10.06 -15.05
C TYR A 349 7.36 8.72 -15.79
N HIS A 350 6.34 7.95 -15.41
CA HIS A 350 5.91 6.74 -16.09
C HIS A 350 4.43 6.53 -15.83
N ILE A 351 3.65 6.09 -16.83
CA ILE A 351 2.20 5.88 -16.70
C ILE A 351 1.84 4.91 -15.56
N CYS A 352 2.68 3.91 -15.28
CA CYS A 352 2.45 2.99 -14.16
C CYS A 352 2.32 3.69 -12.79
N LEU A 353 2.94 4.86 -12.59
CA LEU A 353 2.82 5.65 -11.36
C LEU A 353 1.39 6.20 -11.15
N LEU A 354 0.60 6.29 -12.22
CA LEU A 354 -0.78 6.79 -12.21
C LEU A 354 -1.81 5.67 -12.03
N SER A 355 -1.39 4.41 -11.83
CA SER A 355 -2.32 3.27 -11.76
C SER A 355 -3.43 3.46 -10.73
N GLY A 356 -3.10 3.96 -9.53
CA GLY A 356 -4.13 4.28 -8.53
C GLY A 356 -5.00 5.48 -8.90
N ILE A 357 -4.41 6.51 -9.51
CA ILE A 357 -5.14 7.71 -9.91
C ILE A 357 -6.14 7.39 -11.02
N ILE A 358 -5.73 6.62 -12.02
CA ILE A 358 -6.59 6.23 -13.13
C ILE A 358 -7.66 5.25 -12.64
N SER A 359 -7.28 4.18 -11.94
CA SER A 359 -8.25 3.15 -11.53
C SER A 359 -9.25 3.63 -10.48
N VAL A 360 -8.77 4.12 -9.32
CA VAL A 360 -9.68 4.48 -8.22
C VAL A 360 -10.02 5.97 -8.21
N GLY A 361 -9.06 6.84 -8.53
CA GLY A 361 -9.29 8.28 -8.56
C GLY A 361 -10.32 8.69 -9.61
N LEU A 362 -10.13 8.23 -10.85
CA LEU A 362 -10.96 8.58 -12.00
C LEU A 362 -11.99 7.49 -12.33
N GLY A 363 -11.56 6.22 -12.41
CA GLY A 363 -12.41 5.09 -12.80
C GLY A 363 -13.54 4.80 -11.82
N ASP A 364 -13.22 4.47 -10.57
CA ASP A 364 -14.21 4.17 -9.50
C ASP A 364 -15.12 5.39 -9.21
N THR A 365 -14.60 6.62 -9.34
CA THR A 365 -15.43 7.83 -9.30
C THR A 365 -16.42 7.87 -10.46
N ALA A 366 -15.98 7.66 -11.71
CA ALA A 366 -16.84 7.62 -12.88
C ALA A 366 -17.86 6.47 -12.82
N ALA A 367 -17.46 5.30 -12.30
CA ALA A 367 -18.34 4.16 -12.08
C ALA A 367 -19.46 4.50 -11.09
N SER A 368 -19.12 5.15 -9.99
CA SER A 368 -20.07 5.53 -8.95
C SER A 368 -21.02 6.63 -9.42
N VAL A 369 -20.53 7.63 -10.13
CA VAL A 369 -21.35 8.69 -10.76
C VAL A 369 -22.27 8.09 -11.81
N GLY A 370 -21.72 7.38 -12.80
CA GLY A 370 -22.48 6.77 -13.88
C GLY A 370 -23.50 5.75 -13.37
N GLY A 371 -23.13 4.92 -12.40
CA GLY A 371 -24.03 3.96 -11.78
C GLY A 371 -25.15 4.61 -10.97
N THR A 372 -24.91 5.76 -10.35
CA THR A 372 -25.96 6.48 -9.60
C THR A 372 -26.96 7.16 -10.52
N PHE A 373 -26.51 7.76 -11.63
CA PHE A 373 -27.39 8.53 -12.52
C PHE A 373 -28.01 7.69 -13.65
N PHE A 374 -27.29 6.70 -14.18
CA PHE A 374 -27.71 5.91 -15.35
C PHE A 374 -27.88 4.42 -15.06
N GLY A 375 -27.51 3.96 -13.86
CA GLY A 375 -27.52 2.55 -13.51
C GLY A 375 -28.91 1.95 -13.51
N LYS A 376 -29.12 0.96 -14.38
CA LYS A 376 -30.37 0.18 -14.44
C LYS A 376 -30.07 -1.30 -14.33
N HIS A 377 -28.99 -1.75 -14.97
CA HIS A 377 -28.68 -3.17 -15.09
C HIS A 377 -27.49 -3.53 -14.21
N HIS A 378 -27.72 -4.44 -13.27
CA HIS A 378 -26.71 -4.82 -12.28
C HIS A 378 -25.93 -6.06 -12.71
N TRP A 379 -24.64 -6.08 -12.36
CA TRP A 379 -23.81 -7.27 -12.47
C TRP A 379 -24.35 -8.39 -11.55
N LYS A 380 -24.25 -9.65 -12.00
CA LYS A 380 -24.72 -10.80 -11.21
C LYS A 380 -24.05 -10.82 -9.84
N SER A 381 -24.86 -10.87 -8.78
CA SER A 381 -24.38 -10.90 -7.38
C SER A 381 -23.56 -9.68 -6.94
N SER A 382 -23.70 -8.54 -7.62
CA SER A 382 -23.01 -7.28 -7.29
C SER A 382 -24.00 -6.11 -7.26
N LYS A 383 -23.71 -5.11 -6.43
CA LYS A 383 -24.47 -3.85 -6.39
C LYS A 383 -24.04 -2.88 -7.51
N LYS A 384 -23.04 -3.25 -8.30
CA LYS A 384 -22.47 -2.42 -9.38
C LYS A 384 -23.26 -2.62 -10.66
N THR A 385 -23.31 -1.59 -11.49
CA THR A 385 -24.10 -1.59 -12.74
C THR A 385 -23.23 -1.65 -13.98
N TYR A 386 -23.76 -2.19 -15.08
CA TYR A 386 -23.08 -2.20 -16.38
C TYR A 386 -22.82 -0.77 -16.86
N GLU A 387 -23.77 0.14 -16.67
CA GLU A 387 -23.63 1.55 -17.07
C GLU A 387 -22.50 2.24 -16.31
N GLY A 388 -22.38 1.97 -15.00
CA GLY A 388 -21.25 2.45 -14.20
C GLY A 388 -19.91 1.92 -14.74
N THR A 389 -19.81 0.61 -15.02
CA THR A 389 -18.60 0.02 -15.61
C THR A 389 -18.24 0.64 -16.96
N ILE A 390 -19.21 0.91 -17.83
CA ILE A 390 -18.98 1.57 -19.12
C ILE A 390 -18.42 2.99 -18.92
N CYS A 391 -19.00 3.78 -18.00
CA CYS A 391 -18.47 5.10 -17.64
C CYS A 391 -17.02 5.00 -17.13
N ALA A 392 -16.72 4.01 -16.29
CA ALA A 392 -15.37 3.76 -15.78
C ALA A 392 -14.39 3.44 -16.92
N VAL A 393 -14.78 2.58 -17.87
CA VAL A 393 -13.95 2.22 -19.04
C VAL A 393 -13.65 3.45 -19.89
N ILE A 394 -14.66 4.26 -20.21
CA ILE A 394 -14.49 5.47 -21.04
C ILE A 394 -13.51 6.44 -20.37
N VAL A 395 -13.75 6.77 -19.10
CA VAL A 395 -12.91 7.75 -18.37
C VAL A 395 -11.49 7.23 -18.18
N GLN A 396 -11.32 5.96 -17.79
CA GLN A 396 -9.99 5.37 -17.62
C GLN A 396 -9.23 5.27 -18.94
N LEU A 397 -9.90 4.94 -20.05
CA LEU A 397 -9.26 4.86 -21.36
C LEU A 397 -8.79 6.24 -21.83
N VAL A 398 -9.66 7.25 -21.77
CA VAL A 398 -9.31 8.63 -22.13
C VAL A 398 -8.14 9.14 -21.27
N ALA A 399 -8.22 8.96 -19.95
CA ALA A 399 -7.15 9.36 -19.04
C ALA A 399 -5.84 8.61 -19.33
N SER A 400 -5.89 7.29 -19.54
CA SER A 400 -4.70 6.48 -19.80
C SER A 400 -4.03 6.87 -21.11
N LEU A 401 -4.79 7.10 -22.18
CA LEU A 401 -4.24 7.54 -23.46
C LEU A 401 -3.65 8.95 -23.37
N TYR A 402 -4.30 9.87 -22.65
CA TYR A 402 -3.75 11.19 -22.37
C TYR A 402 -2.41 11.07 -21.61
N PHE A 403 -2.36 10.31 -20.53
CA PHE A 403 -1.14 10.14 -19.74
C PHE A 403 -0.06 9.34 -20.46
N LEU A 404 -0.43 8.42 -21.35
CA LEU A 404 0.52 7.74 -22.24
C LEU A 404 1.24 8.79 -23.11
N SER A 405 0.50 9.75 -23.67
CA SER A 405 1.06 10.78 -24.56
C SER A 405 2.11 11.70 -23.93
N ILE A 406 2.10 11.84 -22.61
CA ILE A 406 3.01 12.76 -21.90
C ILE A 406 4.46 12.23 -21.86
N GLY A 407 4.66 10.91 -21.87
CA GLY A 407 5.99 10.35 -21.61
C GLY A 407 6.29 9.00 -22.26
N HIS A 408 5.40 8.51 -23.12
CA HIS A 408 5.53 7.22 -23.79
C HIS A 408 5.20 7.30 -25.27
N VAL A 409 5.79 6.39 -26.05
CA VAL A 409 5.51 6.28 -27.48
C VAL A 409 4.13 5.64 -27.69
N TRP A 410 3.40 6.15 -28.67
CA TRP A 410 2.13 5.59 -29.13
C TRP A 410 2.37 4.38 -30.04
N SER A 411 2.90 3.30 -29.47
CA SER A 411 3.07 2.03 -30.16
C SER A 411 1.80 1.17 -30.06
N THR A 412 1.59 0.29 -31.04
CA THR A 412 0.49 -0.70 -31.00
C THR A 412 0.52 -1.52 -29.71
N PHE A 413 1.72 -1.92 -29.26
CA PHE A 413 1.89 -2.66 -28.00
C PHE A 413 1.39 -1.87 -26.80
N ASN A 414 1.82 -0.61 -26.64
CA ASN A 414 1.43 0.23 -25.49
C ASN A 414 -0.08 0.49 -25.46
N ILE A 415 -0.68 0.75 -26.63
CA ILE A 415 -2.13 0.97 -26.74
C ILE A 415 -2.89 -0.30 -26.37
N VAL A 416 -2.46 -1.48 -26.85
CA VAL A 416 -3.08 -2.77 -26.47
C VAL A 416 -2.97 -3.00 -24.96
N VAL A 417 -1.79 -2.77 -24.36
CA VAL A 417 -1.61 -2.90 -22.90
C VAL A 417 -2.56 -1.96 -22.15
N VAL A 418 -2.72 -0.72 -22.60
CA VAL A 418 -3.67 0.24 -22.00
C VAL A 418 -5.11 -0.26 -22.10
N ILE A 419 -5.55 -0.69 -23.27
CA ILE A 419 -6.92 -1.19 -23.47
C ILE A 419 -7.18 -2.40 -22.56
N LEU A 420 -6.27 -3.37 -22.53
CA LEU A 420 -6.41 -4.56 -21.68
C LEU A 420 -6.42 -4.20 -20.20
N ALA A 421 -5.52 -3.32 -19.76
CA ALA A 421 -5.48 -2.85 -18.37
C ALA A 421 -6.81 -2.21 -17.95
N VAL A 422 -7.36 -1.32 -18.77
CA VAL A 422 -8.61 -0.61 -18.50
C VAL A 422 -9.81 -1.57 -18.47
N LEU A 423 -9.93 -2.44 -19.48
CA LEU A 423 -11.05 -3.38 -19.57
C LEU A 423 -11.03 -4.36 -18.39
N PHE A 424 -9.88 -4.98 -18.10
CA PHE A 424 -9.80 -5.95 -17.02
C PHE A 424 -9.89 -5.29 -15.64
N THR A 425 -9.36 -4.09 -15.44
CA THR A 425 -9.51 -3.39 -14.16
C THR A 425 -10.96 -3.00 -13.90
N SER A 426 -11.68 -2.52 -14.93
CA SER A 426 -13.11 -2.18 -14.81
C SER A 426 -13.99 -3.41 -14.60
N LEU A 427 -13.66 -4.53 -15.25
CA LEU A 427 -14.33 -5.81 -15.01
C LEU A 427 -14.05 -6.32 -13.59
N LEU A 428 -12.80 -6.22 -13.13
CA LEU A 428 -12.42 -6.61 -11.78
C LEU A 428 -13.16 -5.77 -10.74
N GLU A 429 -13.27 -4.45 -10.97
CA GLU A 429 -14.06 -3.55 -10.14
C GLU A 429 -15.51 -4.05 -10.02
N ALA A 430 -16.15 -4.40 -11.13
CA ALA A 430 -17.53 -4.86 -11.15
C ALA A 430 -17.78 -6.15 -10.35
N LEU A 431 -16.78 -7.05 -10.33
CA LEU A 431 -16.90 -8.41 -9.79
C LEU A 431 -16.30 -8.58 -8.39
N THR A 432 -15.35 -7.74 -7.99
CA THR A 432 -14.65 -7.89 -6.72
C THR A 432 -15.48 -7.38 -5.54
N SER A 433 -15.42 -8.13 -4.43
CA SER A 433 -15.94 -7.73 -3.11
C SER A 433 -14.84 -7.24 -2.17
N GLN A 434 -13.58 -7.31 -2.60
CA GLN A 434 -12.43 -6.79 -1.85
C GLN A 434 -12.45 -5.26 -1.89
N VAL A 435 -11.69 -4.61 -1.00
CA VAL A 435 -11.59 -3.14 -1.05
C VAL A 435 -10.85 -2.68 -2.31
N ASP A 436 -11.63 -2.18 -3.27
CA ASP A 436 -11.20 -1.55 -4.54
C ASP A 436 -10.02 -0.59 -4.39
N ASN A 437 -10.04 0.28 -3.37
CA ASN A 437 -8.97 1.23 -3.07
C ASN A 437 -7.58 0.59 -2.95
N LEU A 438 -7.49 -0.67 -2.52
CA LEU A 438 -6.23 -1.42 -2.43
C LEU A 438 -5.94 -2.22 -3.70
N ILE A 439 -6.97 -2.87 -4.24
CA ILE A 439 -6.81 -3.94 -5.22
C ILE A 439 -6.70 -3.42 -6.65
N LEU A 440 -7.56 -2.49 -7.06
CA LEU A 440 -7.58 -1.98 -8.44
C LEU A 440 -6.28 -1.26 -8.81
N PRO A 441 -5.66 -0.45 -7.93
CA PRO A 441 -4.38 0.18 -8.24
C PRO A 441 -3.27 -0.83 -8.52
N LEU A 442 -3.15 -1.88 -7.70
CA LEU A 442 -2.14 -2.94 -7.89
C LEU A 442 -2.42 -3.75 -9.16
N PHE A 443 -3.69 -4.05 -9.43
CA PHE A 443 -4.07 -4.81 -10.61
C PHE A 443 -3.74 -4.02 -11.89
N MET A 444 -4.16 -2.75 -12.00
CA MET A 444 -3.81 -1.90 -13.14
C MET A 444 -2.29 -1.70 -13.27
N PHE A 445 -1.58 -1.54 -12.15
CA PHE A 445 -0.13 -1.43 -12.12
C PHE A 445 0.58 -2.65 -12.72
N SER A 446 0.06 -3.86 -12.50
CA SER A 446 0.65 -5.08 -13.07
C SER A 446 0.65 -5.10 -14.60
N PHE A 447 -0.26 -4.36 -15.25
CA PHE A 447 -0.27 -4.16 -16.70
C PHE A 447 0.64 -3.00 -17.11
N PHE A 448 0.47 -1.81 -16.50
CA PHE A 448 1.21 -0.61 -16.92
C PHE A 448 2.72 -0.70 -16.72
N CYS A 449 3.21 -1.63 -15.90
CA CYS A 449 4.64 -1.90 -15.75
C CYS A 449 5.28 -2.59 -16.97
N TRP A 450 4.50 -3.09 -17.92
CA TRP A 450 5.00 -3.67 -19.16
C TRP A 450 5.28 -2.64 -20.25
N ILE A 451 4.68 -1.45 -20.12
CA ILE A 451 5.06 -0.25 -20.89
C ILE A 451 6.46 0.17 -20.45
#